data_AF-A0A0N5CLN6-F1
#
_entry.id   AF-A0A0N5CLN6-F1
#
_cell.length_a   1.000
_cell.length_b   1.000
_cell.length_c   1.000
_cell.angle_alpha   90.00
_cell.angle_beta   90.00
_cell.angle_gamma   90.00
#
_symmetry.space_group_name_H-M   'P 1'
#
loop_
_entity.id
_entity.type
_entity.pdbx_description
1 polymer ?
#
loop_
_entity_poly.entity_id
_entity_poly.type
_entity_poly.pdbx_seq_one_letter_code
_entity_poly.pdbx_strand_id
1 'polypeptide(L)'
;MRLQYAGLIRDIRGDIDPSGRTDLLKILDRAKIKKQITPLDEKQKFTENAILEISLCSVAIRSVTDNNLLFCAPIHLIASVGFVREGHEYILPVKIGYSSGRNRDGFDLAVVYCETAVTFSE
;
A
#
# COMPACT_ATOMS: atom_id res chain seq x y z
N MET A 1 8.78 -3.18 11.46
CA MET A 1 7.79 -2.09 11.65
C MET A 1 6.40 -2.71 11.71
N ARG A 2 5.57 -2.37 12.72
CA ARG A 2 4.17 -2.82 12.79
C ARG A 2 3.28 -1.85 12.03
N LEU A 3 2.37 -2.39 11.23
CA LEU A 3 1.47 -1.64 10.36
C LEU A 3 0.21 -2.45 10.09
N GLN A 4 -0.79 -1.86 9.45
CA GLN A 4 -2.01 -2.56 9.05
C GLN A 4 -2.11 -2.58 7.53
N TYR A 5 -2.21 -3.77 6.96
CA TYR A 5 -2.35 -3.93 5.52
C TYR A 5 -3.81 -3.70 5.12
N ALA A 6 -4.08 -2.65 4.32
CA ALA A 6 -5.42 -2.30 3.90
C ALA A 6 -5.87 -3.12 2.68
N GLY A 7 -4.95 -3.47 1.79
CA GLY A 7 -5.24 -4.28 0.61
C GLY A 7 -4.43 -3.88 -0.61
N LEU A 8 -4.82 -4.45 -1.76
CA LEU A 8 -4.20 -4.23 -3.06
C LEU A 8 -5.24 -3.73 -4.05
N ILE A 9 -5.03 -2.52 -4.57
CA ILE A 9 -5.81 -1.97 -5.67
C ILE A 9 -5.10 -2.35 -6.97
N ARG A 10 -5.82 -2.98 -7.89
CA ARG A 10 -5.25 -3.50 -9.14
C ARG A 10 -5.72 -2.73 -10.37
N ASP A 11 -4.92 -2.77 -11.43
CA ASP A 11 -5.23 -2.21 -12.77
C ASP A 11 -5.64 -0.73 -12.71
N ILE A 12 -4.89 0.06 -11.93
CA ILE A 12 -5.06 1.52 -11.95
C ILE A 12 -4.43 2.02 -13.24
N ARG A 13 -5.24 2.69 -14.06
CA ARG A 13 -4.81 3.24 -15.35
C ARG A 13 -4.44 4.72 -15.24
N GLY A 14 -3.46 5.11 -16.05
CA GLY A 14 -2.98 6.48 -16.13
C GLY A 14 -1.75 6.68 -15.27
N ASP A 15 -1.09 7.82 -15.48
CA ASP A 15 0.01 8.20 -14.61
C ASP A 15 -0.53 8.96 -13.39
N ILE A 16 -0.07 8.53 -12.23
CA ILE A 16 -0.31 9.25 -10.99
C ILE A 16 1.05 9.68 -10.52
N ASP A 17 1.18 11.00 -10.45
CA ASP A 17 2.31 11.62 -9.82
C ASP A 17 2.31 11.17 -8.35
N PRO A 18 3.37 10.50 -7.87
CA PRO A 18 3.49 10.14 -6.47
C PRO A 18 3.46 11.34 -5.52
N SER A 19 3.67 12.56 -6.02
CA SER A 19 3.50 13.82 -5.28
C SER A 19 2.04 14.32 -5.23
N GLY A 20 1.19 13.83 -6.13
CA GLY A 20 -0.21 14.20 -6.32
C GLY A 20 -1.14 13.66 -5.24
N ARG A 21 -1.02 14.21 -4.02
CA ARG A 21 -1.84 13.84 -2.85
C ARG A 21 -3.33 13.74 -3.18
N THR A 22 -3.88 14.68 -3.93
CA THR A 22 -5.32 14.74 -4.23
C THR A 22 -5.80 13.59 -5.10
N ASP A 23 -5.04 13.22 -6.14
CA ASP A 23 -5.44 12.12 -7.04
C ASP A 23 -5.27 10.76 -6.38
N LEU A 24 -4.23 10.61 -5.56
CA LEU A 24 -4.04 9.47 -4.69
C LEU A 24 -5.22 9.28 -3.72
N LEU A 25 -5.66 10.34 -3.03
CA LEU A 25 -6.81 10.27 -2.11
C LEU A 25 -8.10 9.88 -2.83
N LYS A 26 -8.38 10.44 -4.03
CA LYS A 26 -9.55 10.05 -4.84
C LYS A 26 -9.57 8.54 -5.15
N ILE A 27 -8.41 7.93 -5.33
CA ILE A 27 -8.30 6.49 -5.60
C ILE A 27 -8.52 5.68 -4.34
N LEU A 28 -7.93 6.10 -3.23
CA LEU A 28 -8.13 5.47 -1.93
C LEU A 28 -9.61 5.52 -1.54
N ASP A 29 -10.29 6.65 -1.69
CA ASP A 29 -11.72 6.80 -1.43
C ASP A 29 -12.57 5.84 -2.28
N ARG A 30 -12.28 5.78 -3.58
CA ARG A 30 -12.96 4.84 -4.49
C ARG A 30 -12.69 3.39 -4.11
N ALA A 31 -11.48 3.06 -3.68
CA ALA A 31 -11.11 1.71 -3.27
C ALA A 31 -11.78 1.30 -1.95
N LYS A 32 -11.89 2.23 -0.98
CA LYS A 32 -12.67 2.05 0.26
C LYS A 32 -14.14 1.74 -0.08
N ILE A 33 -14.77 2.56 -0.93
CA ILE A 33 -16.18 2.37 -1.36
C ILE A 33 -16.38 1.03 -2.09
N LYS A 34 -15.44 0.67 -2.97
CA LYS A 34 -15.47 -0.60 -3.73
C LYS A 34 -15.05 -1.81 -2.90
N LYS A 35 -14.70 -1.65 -1.62
CA LYS A 35 -14.20 -2.71 -0.73
C LYS A 35 -12.96 -3.43 -1.28
N GLN A 36 -12.13 -2.72 -2.06
CA GLN A 36 -10.83 -3.22 -2.52
C GLN A 36 -9.77 -3.08 -1.44
N ILE A 37 -9.95 -2.10 -0.55
CA ILE A 37 -9.15 -1.93 0.67
C ILE A 37 -10.08 -1.81 1.87
N THR A 38 -9.62 -2.27 3.02
CA THR A 38 -10.30 -2.13 4.30
C THR A 38 -10.08 -0.69 4.82
N PRO A 39 -11.12 0.09 5.12
CA PRO A 39 -10.98 1.41 5.75
C PRO A 39 -10.50 1.31 7.19
N LEU A 40 -9.65 2.24 7.66
CA LEU A 40 -9.06 2.19 9.01
C LEU A 40 -10.10 2.14 10.13
N ASP A 41 -11.23 2.84 9.98
CA ASP A 41 -12.31 2.91 10.97
C ASP A 41 -13.00 1.56 11.21
N GLU A 42 -12.89 0.62 10.25
CA GLU A 42 -13.36 -0.75 10.42
C GLU A 42 -12.31 -1.62 11.14
N LYS A 43 -11.77 -1.12 12.27
CA LYS A 43 -10.68 -1.76 13.05
C LYS A 43 -10.91 -3.25 13.36
N GLN A 44 -12.16 -3.67 13.50
CA GLN A 44 -12.54 -5.07 13.74
C GLN A 44 -12.27 -6.00 12.55
N LYS A 45 -12.09 -5.45 11.34
CA LYS A 45 -11.79 -6.19 10.10
C LYS A 45 -10.31 -6.23 9.73
N PHE A 46 -9.47 -5.38 10.34
CA PHE A 46 -8.03 -5.63 10.30
C PHE A 46 -7.79 -6.76 11.27
N THR A 47 -7.84 -7.97 10.74
CA THR A 47 -7.68 -9.15 11.56
C THR A 47 -6.33 -9.10 12.28
N GLU A 48 -5.29 -8.47 11.72
CA GLU A 48 -3.92 -8.71 12.19
C GLU A 48 -3.01 -7.49 11.94
N ASN A 49 -2.17 -7.20 12.94
CA ASN A 49 -0.97 -6.39 12.70
C ASN A 49 -0.13 -7.09 11.64
N ALA A 50 0.48 -6.34 10.75
CA ALA A 50 1.38 -6.84 9.72
C ALA A 50 2.79 -6.27 9.90
N ILE A 51 3.78 -7.04 9.46
CA ILE A 51 5.19 -6.68 9.43
C ILE A 51 5.58 -6.39 8.00
N LEU A 52 6.18 -5.21 7.79
CA LEU A 52 6.90 -4.89 6.56
C LEU A 52 8.32 -5.43 6.66
N GLU A 53 8.66 -6.31 5.73
CA GLU A 53 9.98 -6.88 5.54
C GLU A 53 10.59 -6.31 4.25
N ILE A 54 11.76 -5.69 4.36
CA ILE A 54 12.50 -5.16 3.23
C ILE A 54 13.78 -5.98 3.10
N SER A 55 13.99 -6.56 1.92
CA SER A 55 15.20 -7.30 1.56
C SER A 55 15.90 -6.63 0.39
N LEU A 56 17.04 -7.16 -0.05
CA LEU A 56 17.76 -6.64 -1.22
C LEU A 56 16.98 -6.79 -2.54
N CYS A 57 16.02 -7.72 -2.61
CA CYS A 57 15.32 -8.05 -3.84
C CYS A 57 13.83 -7.70 -3.82
N SER A 58 13.21 -7.60 -2.65
CA SER A 58 11.76 -7.45 -2.52
C SER A 58 11.34 -6.74 -1.25
N VAL A 59 10.15 -6.15 -1.32
CA VAL A 59 9.37 -5.67 -0.17
C VAL A 59 8.21 -6.63 0.04
N ALA A 60 8.07 -7.16 1.25
CA ALA A 60 7.01 -8.08 1.63
C ALA A 60 6.24 -7.56 2.84
N ILE A 61 4.96 -7.91 2.91
CA ILE A 61 4.10 -7.66 4.06
C ILE A 61 3.55 -9.00 4.51
N ARG A 62 3.78 -9.34 5.77
CA ARG A 62 3.29 -10.57 6.39
C ARG A 62 2.37 -10.26 7.55
N SER A 63 1.37 -11.09 7.77
CA SER A 63 0.61 -11.05 9.01
C SER A 63 1.49 -11.45 10.20
N VAL A 64 1.28 -10.82 11.35
CA VAL A 64 1.91 -11.20 12.62
C VAL A 64 1.29 -12.45 13.24
N THR A 65 -0.01 -12.66 13.06
CA THR A 65 -0.75 -13.71 13.79
C THR A 65 -0.47 -15.09 13.22
N ASP A 66 -0.48 -15.22 11.90
CA ASP A 66 -0.34 -16.50 11.20
C ASP A 66 0.90 -16.59 10.30
N ASN A 67 1.69 -15.52 10.22
CA ASN A 67 2.88 -15.39 9.36
C ASN A 67 2.58 -15.53 7.85
N ASN A 68 1.31 -15.38 7.44
CA ASN A 68 0.92 -15.47 6.05
C ASN A 68 1.42 -14.27 5.24
N LEU A 69 1.86 -14.54 4.00
CA LEU A 69 2.28 -13.51 3.07
C LEU A 69 1.06 -12.78 2.50
N LEU A 70 0.91 -11.51 2.87
CA LEU A 70 -0.21 -10.65 2.42
C LEU A 70 0.13 -9.93 1.11
N PHE A 71 1.38 -9.52 0.95
CA PHE A 71 1.88 -8.82 -0.24
C PHE A 71 3.38 -9.07 -0.42
N CYS A 72 3.82 -9.17 -1.66
CA CYS A 72 5.24 -9.21 -2.01
C CYS A 72 5.44 -8.57 -3.38
N ALA A 73 6.36 -7.62 -3.47
CA ALA A 73 6.77 -7.01 -4.72
C ALA A 73 8.30 -6.97 -4.83
N PRO A 74 8.88 -7.41 -5.95
CA PRO A 74 10.28 -7.14 -6.26
C PRO A 74 10.57 -5.64 -6.28
N ILE A 75 11.72 -5.23 -5.74
CA ILE A 75 12.10 -3.80 -5.65
C ILE A 75 12.13 -3.15 -7.03
N HIS A 76 12.59 -3.84 -8.06
CA HIS A 76 12.65 -3.31 -9.42
C HIS A 76 11.27 -3.03 -10.05
N LEU A 77 10.18 -3.48 -9.42
CA LEU A 77 8.80 -3.15 -9.83
C LEU A 77 8.19 -2.04 -8.99
N ILE A 78 8.82 -1.63 -7.89
CA ILE A 78 8.31 -0.53 -7.07
C ILE A 78 8.68 0.77 -7.77
N ALA A 79 7.66 1.42 -8.36
CA ALA A 79 7.85 2.69 -9.05
C ALA A 79 8.03 3.84 -8.07
N SER A 80 7.30 3.81 -6.94
CA SER A 80 7.37 4.84 -5.91
C SER A 80 6.69 4.37 -4.61
N VAL A 81 7.13 4.94 -3.49
CA VAL A 81 6.43 4.85 -2.21
C VAL A 81 6.02 6.27 -1.81
N GLY A 82 4.74 6.47 -1.52
CA GLY A 82 4.21 7.74 -1.04
C GLY A 82 4.01 7.72 0.47
N PHE A 83 3.77 8.91 1.04
CA PHE A 83 3.27 9.04 2.41
C PHE A 83 2.20 10.13 2.45
N VAL A 84 1.00 9.76 2.88
CA VAL A 84 -0.14 10.67 2.97
C VAL A 84 -0.76 10.56 4.35
N ARG A 85 -0.95 11.71 4.99
CA ARG A 85 -1.72 11.82 6.22
C ARG A 85 -3.13 12.31 5.91
N GLU A 86 -4.15 11.53 6.21
CA GLU A 86 -5.56 11.89 6.08
C GLU A 86 -6.22 11.88 7.46
N GLY A 87 -6.40 13.07 8.06
CA GLY A 87 -6.85 13.18 9.45
C GLY A 87 -5.91 12.45 10.42
N HIS A 88 -6.38 11.33 10.96
CA HIS A 88 -5.64 10.42 11.85
C HIS A 88 -5.03 9.20 11.15
N GLU A 89 -5.28 9.01 9.85
CA GLU A 89 -4.71 7.92 9.06
C GLU A 89 -3.33 8.31 8.54
N TYR A 90 -2.31 7.51 8.85
CA TYR A 90 -0.99 7.60 8.21
C TYR A 90 -0.91 6.53 7.12
N ILE A 91 -1.02 6.92 5.86
CA ILE A 91 -1.18 6.02 4.73
C ILE A 91 0.14 5.95 3.97
N LEU A 92 0.64 4.73 3.75
CA LEU A 92 1.82 4.42 2.96
C LEU A 92 1.40 3.62 1.71
N PRO A 93 1.08 4.30 0.60
CA PRO A 93 0.81 3.64 -0.66
C PRO A 93 2.12 3.27 -1.38
N VAL A 94 2.19 2.03 -1.87
CA VAL A 94 3.30 1.51 -2.66
C VAL A 94 2.81 1.30 -4.09
N LYS A 95 3.35 2.06 -5.04
CA LYS A 95 3.05 1.96 -6.48
C LYS A 95 3.90 0.84 -7.09
N ILE A 96 3.25 -0.17 -7.65
CA ILE A 96 3.89 -1.31 -8.29
C ILE A 96 3.61 -1.27 -9.79
N GLY A 97 4.66 -1.12 -10.60
CA GLY A 97 4.57 -1.21 -12.05
C GLY A 97 4.49 -2.67 -12.53
N TYR A 98 4.01 -2.87 -13.75
CA TYR A 98 3.98 -4.20 -14.37
C TYR A 98 5.30 -4.52 -15.09
N SER A 99 5.82 -5.72 -14.85
CA SER A 99 7.10 -6.21 -15.42
C SER A 99 6.98 -6.68 -16.88
N SER A 100 5.78 -7.04 -17.35
CA SER A 100 5.64 -7.68 -18.66
C SER A 100 4.24 -7.60 -19.28
N GLY A 101 4.17 -7.09 -20.52
CA GLY A 101 3.17 -7.43 -21.55
C GLY A 101 1.75 -6.87 -21.43
N ARG A 102 1.24 -6.61 -20.22
CA ARG A 102 -0.06 -5.94 -20.02
C ARG A 102 0.20 -4.46 -19.76
N ASN A 103 -0.31 -3.59 -20.65
CA ASN A 103 -0.44 -2.14 -20.51
C ASN A 103 0.70 -1.45 -19.73
N ARG A 104 1.67 -0.87 -20.47
CA ARG A 104 2.74 -0.04 -19.88
C ARG A 104 2.23 1.17 -19.08
N ASP A 105 0.95 1.50 -19.20
CA ASP A 105 0.31 2.67 -18.58
C ASP A 105 -0.52 2.33 -17.33
N GLY A 106 -0.36 1.12 -16.78
CA GLY A 106 -1.08 0.67 -15.59
C GLY A 106 -0.15 0.37 -14.42
N PHE A 107 -0.70 0.41 -13.21
CA PHE A 107 0.00 0.01 -11.99
C PHE A 107 -0.95 -0.56 -10.94
N ASP A 108 -0.40 -1.31 -10.01
CA ASP A 108 -1.08 -1.73 -8.78
C ASP A 108 -0.67 -0.81 -7.62
N LEU A 109 -1.54 -0.64 -6.63
CA LEU A 109 -1.27 0.14 -5.43
C LEU A 109 -1.54 -0.71 -4.18
N ALA A 110 -0.47 -1.10 -3.48
CA ALA A 110 -0.60 -1.69 -2.16
C ALA A 110 -0.75 -0.58 -1.13
N VAL A 111 -1.72 -0.72 -0.22
CA VAL A 111 -2.06 0.31 0.75
C VAL A 111 -1.83 -0.21 2.15
N VAL A 112 -1.09 0.58 2.94
CA VAL A 112 -0.73 0.27 4.31
C VAL A 112 -1.05 1.44 5.21
N TYR A 113 -1.58 1.18 6.40
CA TYR A 113 -1.71 2.15 7.47
C TYR A 113 -0.59 1.99 8.50
N CYS A 114 0.08 3.09 8.83
CA CYS A 114 1.10 3.15 9.86
C CYS A 114 0.50 3.65 11.18
N GLU A 115 1.00 3.16 12.31
CA GLU A 115 0.55 3.62 13.64
C GLU A 115 1.01 5.04 13.96
N THR A 116 2.16 5.46 13.43
CA THR A 116 2.75 6.78 13.66
C THR A 116 3.30 7.37 12.36
N ALA A 117 3.59 8.68 12.37
CA ALA A 117 4.39 9.29 11.32
C ALA A 117 5.72 8.54 11.22
N VAL A 118 6.00 7.98 10.04
CA VAL A 118 7.14 7.09 9.82
C VAL A 118 8.43 7.87 10.11
N THR A 119 9.11 7.49 11.19
CA THR A 119 10.46 7.96 11.50
C THR A 119 11.40 6.87 11.00
N PHE A 120 12.09 7.11 9.88
CA PHE A 120 13.21 6.26 9.48
C PHE A 120 14.37 6.64 10.39
N SER A 121 14.66 5.81 11.40
CA SER A 121 15.91 5.94 12.15
C SER A 121 17.04 5.40 11.27
N GLU A 122 17.97 6.27 10.88
CA GLU A 122 19.22 5.95 10.19
C GLU A 122 20.11 5.01 11.01
#